data_AF-A0A432HGV0-F1
#
_entry.id   AF-A0A432HGV0-F1
#
_cell.length_a   1.000
_cell.length_b   1.000
_cell.length_c   1.000
_cell.angle_alpha   90.00
_cell.angle_beta   90.00
_cell.angle_gamma   90.00
#
_symmetry.space_group_name_H-M   'P 1'
#
loop_
_entity.id
_entity.type
_entity.pdbx_description
1 polymer ?
#
loop_
_entity_poly.entity_id
_entity_poly.type
_entity_poly.pdbx_seq_one_letter_code
_entity_poly.pdbx_strand_id
1 'polypeptide(L)'
;MYLLIYDEHQFDNPQKKVLSIHKSRKEADRALEKRKKELGKKVYECNTRIVWTEKEISAGETITPGEYDTWRPGEHIPEGELYADSD
;
A
#
# COMPACT_ATOMS: atom_id res chain seq x y z
N MET A 1 -9.45 3.46 5.86
CA MET A 1 -8.40 2.73 6.62
C MET A 1 -7.17 2.58 5.75
N TYR A 2 -6.01 2.27 6.34
CA TYR A 2 -4.76 2.10 5.59
C TYR A 2 -4.45 0.61 5.43
N LEU A 3 -4.07 0.20 4.23
CA LEU A 3 -3.70 -1.16 3.90
C LEU A 3 -2.24 -1.20 3.49
N LEU A 4 -1.53 -2.23 3.95
CA LEU A 4 -0.30 -2.68 3.30
C LEU A 4 -0.70 -3.73 2.27
N ILE A 5 -0.48 -3.45 0.99
CA ILE A 5 -0.78 -4.38 -0.10
C ILE A 5 0.51 -4.93 -0.70
N TYR A 6 0.43 -6.14 -1.25
CA TYR A 6 1.46 -6.72 -2.10
C TYR A 6 1.15 -6.40 -3.57
N ASP A 7 2.07 -5.70 -4.23
CA ASP A 7 1.95 -5.21 -5.60
C ASP A 7 3.18 -5.61 -6.42
N GLU A 8 3.04 -6.67 -7.22
CA GLU A 8 4.08 -7.15 -8.14
C GLU A 8 4.06 -6.44 -9.50
N HIS A 9 3.24 -5.39 -9.66
CA HIS A 9 3.08 -4.67 -10.92
C HIS A 9 2.67 -5.55 -12.12
N GLN A 10 2.01 -6.68 -11.85
CA GLN A 10 1.47 -7.56 -12.89
C GLN A 10 0.19 -6.95 -13.48
N PHE A 11 0.24 -6.58 -14.76
CA PHE A 11 -0.92 -6.02 -15.48
C PHE A 11 -2.05 -7.05 -15.64
N ASP A 12 -1.70 -8.32 -15.86
CA ASP A 12 -2.67 -9.41 -16.05
C ASP A 12 -3.36 -9.83 -14.73
N ASN A 13 -2.79 -9.47 -13.59
CA ASN A 13 -3.35 -9.71 -12.27
C ASN A 13 -3.47 -8.41 -11.47
N PRO A 14 -4.53 -7.61 -11.73
CA PRO A 14 -4.70 -6.32 -11.08
C PRO A 14 -5.04 -6.44 -9.59
N GLN A 15 -5.46 -7.62 -9.12
CA GLN A 15 -5.79 -7.84 -7.71
C GLN A 15 -4.54 -7.77 -6.83
N LYS A 16 -4.64 -7.00 -5.74
CA LYS A 16 -3.55 -6.80 -4.79
C LYS A 16 -3.90 -7.49 -3.48
N LYS A 17 -2.98 -8.28 -2.94
CA LYS A 17 -3.20 -8.99 -1.67
C LYS A 17 -2.99 -8.03 -0.50
N VAL A 18 -3.96 -7.95 0.41
CA VAL A 18 -3.84 -7.20 1.66
C VAL A 18 -2.99 -7.99 2.65
N LEU A 19 -1.84 -7.44 2.99
CA LEU A 19 -0.91 -8.02 3.98
C LEU A 19 -1.30 -7.65 5.41
N SER A 20 -1.70 -6.40 5.64
CA SER A 20 -2.13 -5.92 6.96
C SER A 20 -2.95 -4.63 6.86
N ILE A 21 -3.69 -4.33 7.93
CA ILE A 21 -4.61 -3.19 8.00
C ILE A 21 -4.25 -2.34 9.21
N HIS A 22 -4.27 -1.02 9.03
CA HIS A 22 -3.82 -0.03 9.98
C HIS A 22 -4.82 1.12 10.08
N LYS A 23 -4.94 1.71 11.27
CA LYS A 23 -5.90 2.80 11.52
C LYS A 23 -5.34 4.15 11.08
N SER A 24 -4.02 4.27 10.99
CA SER A 24 -3.32 5.50 10.59
C SER A 24 -2.17 5.22 9.62
N ARG A 25 -1.80 6.23 8.82
CA ARG A 25 -0.64 6.17 7.92
C ARG A 25 0.64 5.82 8.67
N LYS A 26 0.86 6.48 9.81
CA LYS A 26 2.02 6.27 10.68
C LYS A 26 2.19 4.81 11.13
N GLU A 27 1.09 4.11 11.38
CA GLU A 27 1.12 2.67 11.71
C GLU A 27 1.48 1.83 10.48
N ALA A 28 0.90 2.16 9.32
CA ALA A 28 1.23 1.51 8.06
C ALA A 28 2.71 1.70 7.67
N ASP A 29 3.27 2.90 7.85
CA ASP A 29 4.69 3.17 7.61
C ASP A 29 5.59 2.33 8.52
N ARG A 30 5.25 2.22 9.81
CA ARG A 30 5.98 1.35 10.75
C ARG A 30 5.91 -0.12 10.34
N ALA A 31 4.76 -0.57 9.86
CA ALA A 31 4.60 -1.94 9.38
C ALA A 31 5.41 -2.19 8.10
N LEU A 32 5.47 -1.23 7.18
CA LEU A 32 6.32 -1.28 5.99
C LEU A 32 7.80 -1.36 6.37
N GLU A 33 8.26 -0.51 7.30
CA GLU A 33 9.64 -0.55 7.79
C GLU A 33 9.98 -1.86 8.49
N LYS A 34 9.05 -2.42 9.27
CA LYS A 34 9.22 -3.73 9.90
C LYS A 34 9.37 -4.82 8.83
N ARG A 35 8.49 -4.85 7.83
CA ARG A 35 8.52 -5.81 6.73
C ARG A 35 9.82 -5.74 5.93
N LYS A 36 10.31 -4.53 5.63
CA LYS A 36 11.60 -4.33 4.95
C LYS A 36 12.74 -4.99 5.71
N LYS A 37 12.79 -4.79 7.03
CA LYS A 37 13.79 -5.42 7.90
C LYS A 37 13.68 -6.93 7.91
N GLU A 38 12.46 -7.48 7.97
CA GLU A 38 12.22 -8.92 7.96
C GLU A 38 12.62 -9.58 6.64
N LEU A 39 12.40 -8.91 5.51
CA LEU A 39 12.76 -9.41 4.19
C LEU A 39 14.24 -9.15 3.84
N GLY A 40 14.94 -8.29 4.58
CA GLY A 40 16.31 -7.87 4.25
C GLY A 40 16.41 -7.12 2.92
N LYS A 41 15.31 -6.50 2.47
CA LYS A 41 15.14 -5.91 1.13
C LYS A 41 14.91 -4.40 1.19
N LYS A 42 15.24 -3.69 0.11
CA LYS A 42 14.87 -2.27 -0.03
C LYS A 42 13.39 -2.11 -0.39
N VAL A 43 12.85 -0.90 -0.24
CA VAL A 43 11.42 -0.58 -0.47
C VAL A 43 10.94 -1.10 -1.84
N TYR A 44 11.70 -0.83 -2.89
CA TYR A 44 11.38 -1.21 -4.27
C TYR A 44 11.47 -2.72 -4.55
N GLU A 45 12.08 -3.50 -3.66
CA GLU A 45 12.18 -4.97 -3.79
C GLU A 45 11.13 -5.69 -2.92
N CYS A 46 10.43 -4.95 -2.06
CA CYS A 46 9.43 -5.51 -1.15
C CYS A 46 8.08 -5.73 -1.83
N ASN A 47 7.87 -5.17 -3.04
CA ASN A 47 6.59 -5.19 -3.75
C ASN A 47 5.43 -4.83 -2.81
N THR A 48 5.64 -3.85 -1.92
CA THR A 48 4.71 -3.51 -0.85
C THR A 48 4.37 -2.04 -0.93
N ARG A 49 3.08 -1.72 -0.98
CA ARG A 49 2.59 -0.33 -1.02
C ARG A 49 1.63 -0.07 0.11
N ILE A 50 1.61 1.19 0.57
CA ILE A 50 0.59 1.69 1.48
C ILE A 50 -0.50 2.33 0.62
N VAL A 51 -1.73 1.91 0.84
CA VAL A 51 -2.90 2.47 0.18
C VAL A 51 -3.98 2.76 1.22
N TRP A 52 -4.96 3.57 0.83
CA TRP A 52 -6.11 3.91 1.64
C TRP A 52 -7.39 3.43 0.97
N THR A 53 -8.35 2.97 1.76
CA THR A 53 -9.69 2.59 1.27
C THR A 53 -10.77 2.95 2.28
N GLU A 54 -11.98 3.24 1.83
CA GLU A 54 -13.18 3.31 2.68
C GLU A 54 -13.88 1.96 2.83
N LYS A 55 -13.55 0.98 1.97
CA LYS A 55 -14.14 -0.35 1.98
C LYS A 55 -13.72 -1.11 3.24
N GLU A 56 -14.67 -1.79 3.85
CA GLU A 56 -14.36 -2.78 4.89
C GLU A 56 -13.72 -4.02 4.24
N ILE A 57 -12.49 -4.30 4.63
CA ILE A 57 -11.68 -5.42 4.12
C ILE A 57 -10.94 -6.08 5.27
N SER A 58 -10.61 -7.35 5.16
CA SER A 58 -9.80 -8.09 6.15
C SER A 58 -8.39 -8.38 5.64
N ALA A 59 -7.44 -8.56 6.55
CA ALA A 59 -6.10 -9.00 6.19
C ALA A 59 -6.15 -10.40 5.53
N GLY A 60 -5.42 -10.58 4.44
CA GLY A 60 -5.44 -11.80 3.64
C GLY A 60 -6.40 -11.77 2.45
N GLU A 61 -7.35 -10.83 2.42
CA GLU A 61 -8.22 -10.59 1.26
C GLU A 61 -7.47 -9.91 0.11
N THR A 62 -8.14 -9.83 -1.05
CA THR A 62 -7.65 -9.11 -2.23
C THR A 62 -8.47 -7.84 -2.46
N ILE A 63 -7.81 -6.81 -2.95
CA ILE A 63 -8.42 -5.54 -3.34
C ILE A 63 -8.12 -5.24 -4.80
N THR A 64 -9.08 -4.67 -5.54
CA THR A 64 -8.91 -4.32 -6.96
C THR A 64 -8.64 -2.83 -7.16
N PRO A 65 -7.99 -2.43 -8.28
CA PRO A 65 -7.88 -1.02 -8.66
C PRO A 65 -9.28 -0.37 -8.70
N GLY A 66 -9.37 0.86 -8.19
CA GLY A 66 -10.64 1.58 -8.00
C GLY A 66 -11.32 1.36 -6.64
N GLU A 67 -10.87 0.37 -5.85
CA GLU A 67 -11.31 0.19 -4.47
C GLU A 67 -10.39 0.84 -3.44
N TYR A 68 -9.25 1.38 -3.88
CA TYR A 68 -8.27 2.05 -3.04
C TYR A 68 -7.65 3.25 -3.76
N ASP A 69 -7.20 4.19 -2.95
CA ASP A 69 -6.38 5.34 -3.36
C ASP A 69 -4.98 5.20 -2.77
N THR A 70 -3.98 5.83 -3.37
CA THR A 70 -2.63 5.87 -2.79
C THR A 70 -2.60 6.73 -1.51
N TRP A 71 -3.47 7.73 -1.44
CA TRP A 71 -3.53 8.72 -0.36
C TRP A 71 -4.96 8.86 0.15
N ARG A 72 -5.13 9.05 1.46
CA ARG A 72 -6.43 9.43 2.00
C ARG A 72 -6.79 10.84 1.53
N PRO A 73 -8.06 11.14 1.19
CA PRO A 73 -8.50 12.49 0.90
C PRO A 73 -8.10 13.49 2.01
N GLY A 74 -7.42 14.57 1.64
CA GLY A 74 -6.93 15.60 2.56
C GLY A 74 -5.66 15.25 3.34
N GLU A 75 -5.02 14.11 3.05
CA GLU A 75 -3.71 13.76 3.61
C GLU A 75 -2.60 14.62 2.99
N HIS A 76 -1.59 14.96 3.80
CA HIS A 76 -0.40 15.64 3.29
C HIS A 76 0.42 14.66 2.45
N ILE A 77 0.53 14.94 1.16
CA ILE A 77 1.33 14.17 0.22
C ILE A 77 2.74 14.78 0.19
N PRO A 78 3.81 14.02 0.48
CA PRO A 78 5.18 14.50 0.33
C PRO A 78 5.46 14.94 -1.11
N GLU A 79 6.23 16.01 -1.31
CA GLU A 79 6.47 16.58 -2.64
C GLU A 79 7.00 15.57 -3.67
N GLY A 80 7.81 14.61 -3.22
CA GLY A 80 8.36 13.55 -4.08
C GLY A 80 7.39 12.43 -4.45
N GLU A 81 6.19 12.39 -3.87
CA GLU A 81 5.15 11.37 -4.16
C GLU A 81 3.86 12.00 -4.72
N LEU A 82 3.90 13.28 -5.08
CA LEU A 82 2.80 14.01 -5.72
C LEU A 82 2.52 13.51 -7.14
N TYR A 83 3.53 12.95 -7.81
CA TYR A 83 3.41 12.40 -9.15
C TYR A 83 3.40 10.88 -9.03
N ALA A 84 2.30 10.26 -9.44
CA ALA A 84 2.34 8.83 -9.75
C ALA A 84 3.42 8.64 -10.82
N ASP A 85 4.27 7.61 -10.68
CA ASP A 85 5.20 7.16 -11.72
C ASP A 85 4.38 6.89 -12.99
N SER A 86 4.21 7.93 -13.79
CA SER A 86 3.57 7.92 -15.08
C SER A 86 4.72 7.83 -16.04
N ASP A 87 4.87 6.63 -16.62
CA ASP A 87 5.77 6.34 -17.73
C ASP A 87 5.47 7.25 -18.94
#